data_AF-A0AA35TI25-F1
#
_entry.id   AF-A0AA35TI25-F1
#
_cell.length_a   1.000
_cell.length_b   1.000
_cell.length_c   1.000
_cell.angle_alpha   90.00
_cell.angle_beta   90.00
_cell.angle_gamma   90.00
#
_symmetry.space_group_name_H-M   'P 1'
#
loop_
_entity.id
_entity.type
_entity.pdbx_description
1 polymer ?
#
loop_
_entity_poly.entity_id
_entity_poly.type
_entity_poly.pdbx_seq_one_letter_code
_entity_poly.pdbx_strand_id
1 'polypeptide(L)'
;MPTKVTFPFYPLLCFPVLTLPPSCVAEVNGFPAWSLRLTSNLVPQYAAALASSNLWPGAHAVAYKKTFDNVYIGWGLKYSAVPFNPELPPPVQEEFPAGPDITETTDPMVEQEEALRKAQEEAQEAMEGEGGT
;
A
#
# COMPACT_ATOMS: atom_id res chain seq x y z
N MET A 1 4.15 19.23 -30.38
CA MET A 1 2.92 18.79 -29.68
C MET A 1 3.26 18.68 -28.20
N PRO A 2 2.71 19.50 -27.30
CA PRO A 2 3.03 19.38 -25.87
C PRO A 2 2.07 18.38 -25.20
N THR A 3 2.63 17.32 -24.63
CA THR A 3 1.93 16.30 -23.86
C THR A 3 1.45 16.93 -22.55
N LYS A 4 0.13 17.08 -22.37
CA LYS A 4 -0.46 17.47 -21.08
C LYS A 4 -0.24 16.34 -20.10
N VAL A 5 0.57 16.58 -19.08
CA VAL A 5 0.64 15.74 -17.88
C VAL A 5 -0.62 16.03 -17.06
N THR A 6 -1.62 15.16 -17.17
CA THR A 6 -2.79 15.20 -16.30
C THR A 6 -2.45 14.48 -15.01
N PHE A 7 -2.19 15.23 -13.94
CA PHE A 7 -2.15 14.66 -12.60
C PHE A 7 -3.56 14.24 -12.19
N PRO A 8 -3.78 13.03 -11.64
CA PRO A 8 -5.06 12.65 -11.07
C PRO A 8 -5.35 13.58 -9.89
N PHE A 9 -6.48 14.27 -9.96
CA PHE A 9 -7.03 15.08 -8.89
C PHE A 9 -7.45 14.12 -7.78
N TYR A 10 -6.52 13.79 -6.87
CA TYR A 10 -6.85 13.08 -5.64
C TYR A 10 -7.64 14.05 -4.75
N PRO A 11 -8.92 13.79 -4.43
CA PRO A 11 -9.63 14.56 -3.42
C PRO A 11 -9.19 14.04 -2.04
N LEU A 12 -7.90 14.16 -1.74
CA LEU A 12 -7.40 14.02 -0.38
C LEU A 12 -7.36 15.42 0.20
N LEU A 13 -8.43 15.81 0.89
CA LEU A 13 -8.38 16.63 2.10
C LEU A 13 -9.80 16.70 2.68
N CYS A 14 -10.39 15.53 2.98
CA CYS A 14 -11.51 15.46 3.90
C CYS A 14 -10.93 15.45 5.33
N PHE A 15 -10.51 16.62 5.80
CA PHE A 15 -10.13 16.82 7.20
C PHE A 15 -11.39 16.65 8.08
N PRO A 16 -11.35 15.86 9.16
CA PRO A 16 -12.52 15.66 10.01
C PRO A 16 -12.68 16.87 10.92
N VAL A 17 -13.39 17.89 10.44
CA VAL A 17 -13.91 18.98 11.27
C VAL A 17 -15.40 18.76 11.49
N LEU A 18 -15.82 18.94 12.74
CA LEU A 18 -17.10 18.63 13.40
C LEU A 18 -18.39 19.25 12.79
N THR A 19 -18.37 19.71 11.53
CA THR A 19 -19.47 20.48 10.94
C THR A 19 -19.93 19.97 9.58
N LEU A 20 -19.60 18.73 9.19
CA LEU A 20 -20.12 18.17 7.94
C LEU A 20 -21.62 17.86 8.09
N PRO A 21 -22.46 18.31 7.14
CA PRO A 21 -23.86 17.90 7.13
C PRO A 21 -23.94 16.37 6.99
N PRO A 22 -25.02 15.72 7.50
CA PRO A 22 -25.19 14.27 7.45
C PRO A 22 -25.12 13.68 6.03
N SER A 23 -25.28 14.50 4.99
CA SER A 23 -25.15 14.10 3.59
C SER A 23 -23.70 13.94 3.11
N CYS A 24 -22.72 14.43 3.86
CA CYS A 24 -21.31 14.41 3.48
C CYS A 24 -20.50 13.34 4.24
N VAL A 25 -21.13 12.62 5.17
CA VAL A 25 -20.55 11.43 5.81
C VAL A 25 -20.75 10.20 4.93
N ALA A 26 -19.70 9.38 4.83
CA ALA A 26 -19.70 8.18 4.01
C ALA A 26 -20.89 7.26 4.35
N GLU A 27 -21.69 6.93 3.34
CA GLU A 27 -22.79 5.96 3.48
C GLU A 27 -22.24 4.59 3.86
N VAL A 28 -22.98 3.91 4.74
CA VAL A 28 -22.64 2.59 5.24
C VAL A 28 -23.64 1.61 4.63
N ASN A 29 -23.21 0.87 3.60
CA ASN A 29 -24.04 -0.13 2.95
C ASN A 29 -25.39 0.41 2.42
N GLY A 30 -25.39 1.63 1.86
CA GLY A 30 -26.61 2.31 1.38
C GLY A 30 -27.48 2.94 2.50
N PHE A 31 -27.03 2.88 3.76
CA PHE A 31 -27.65 3.57 4.89
C PHE A 31 -26.84 4.82 5.28
N PRO A 32 -27.48 5.84 5.85
CA PRO A 32 -26.74 6.99 6.38
C PRO A 32 -25.79 6.55 7.50
N ALA A 33 -24.66 7.23 7.64
CA ALA A 33 -23.68 6.95 8.70
C ALA A 33 -24.23 7.08 10.13
N TRP A 34 -25.30 7.86 10.29
CA TRP A 34 -25.97 8.12 11.56
C TRP A 34 -27.48 7.93 11.42
N SER A 35 -28.08 7.28 12.41
CA SER A 35 -29.54 7.18 12.57
C SER A 35 -30.01 8.07 13.71
N LEU A 36 -30.95 8.96 13.42
CA LEU A 36 -31.54 9.90 14.38
C LEU A 36 -32.85 9.34 14.93
N ARG A 37 -33.05 9.40 16.24
CA ARG A 37 -34.27 8.97 16.94
C ARG A 37 -34.60 9.93 18.09
N LEU A 38 -35.89 10.06 18.41
CA LEU A 38 -36.33 10.68 19.66
C LEU A 38 -36.48 9.60 20.74
N THR A 39 -36.18 9.94 21.98
CA THR A 39 -36.31 8.99 23.11
C THR A 39 -37.76 8.66 23.46
N SER A 40 -38.70 9.57 23.20
CA SER A 40 -40.13 9.36 23.45
C SER A 40 -40.97 10.00 22.36
N ASN A 41 -41.94 9.23 21.85
CA ASN A 41 -42.96 9.73 20.91
C ASN A 41 -44.24 10.20 21.65
N LEU A 42 -44.43 9.81 22.92
CA LEU A 42 -45.64 10.14 23.68
C LEU A 42 -45.61 11.57 24.22
N VAL A 43 -44.42 12.05 24.62
CA VAL A 43 -44.25 13.39 25.20
C VAL A 43 -43.03 14.07 24.54
N PRO A 44 -43.16 14.51 23.27
CA PRO A 44 -42.03 15.01 22.49
C PRO A 44 -41.39 16.28 23.08
N GLN A 45 -42.16 17.08 23.82
CA GLN A 45 -41.67 18.29 24.51
C GLN A 45 -40.59 18.03 25.57
N TYR A 46 -40.49 16.79 26.08
CA TYR A 46 -39.45 16.37 27.02
C TYR A 46 -38.55 15.27 26.43
N ALA A 47 -38.69 14.97 25.13
CA ALA A 47 -37.84 13.99 24.47
C ALA A 47 -36.44 14.55 24.24
N ALA A 48 -35.44 13.67 24.32
CA ALA A 48 -34.08 13.95 23.91
C ALA A 48 -33.86 13.47 22.48
N ALA A 49 -32.99 14.15 21.74
CA ALA A 49 -32.54 13.70 20.43
C ALA A 49 -31.36 12.74 20.62
N LEU A 50 -31.45 11.55 20.02
CA LEU A 50 -30.43 10.52 20.02
C LEU A 50 -29.93 10.30 18.60
N ALA A 51 -28.65 10.51 18.36
CA ALA A 51 -27.96 10.07 17.16
C ALA A 51 -27.15 8.81 17.46
N SER A 52 -27.34 7.75 16.68
CA SER A 52 -26.59 6.49 16.80
C SER A 52 -25.76 6.27 15.54
N SER A 53 -24.47 5.95 15.67
CA SER A 53 -23.64 5.66 14.51
C SER A 53 -23.89 4.26 13.97
N ASN A 54 -24.08 4.15 12.65
CA ASN A 54 -24.14 2.87 11.95
C ASN A 54 -22.74 2.38 11.56
N LEU A 55 -21.76 3.29 11.44
CA LEU A 55 -20.36 2.94 11.16
C LEU A 55 -19.64 2.38 12.40
N TRP A 56 -19.95 2.91 13.57
CA TRP A 56 -19.40 2.47 14.85
C TRP A 56 -20.54 2.04 15.78
N PRO A 57 -20.98 0.77 15.69
CA PRO A 57 -22.01 0.24 16.57
C PRO A 57 -21.63 0.47 18.03
N GLY A 58 -22.50 1.14 18.77
CA GLY A 58 -22.28 1.54 20.16
C GLY A 58 -21.90 3.00 20.36
N ALA A 59 -21.60 3.76 19.30
CA ALA A 59 -21.40 5.20 19.39
C ALA A 59 -22.74 5.94 19.37
N HIS A 60 -23.00 6.70 20.43
CA HIS A 60 -24.23 7.46 20.62
C HIS A 60 -23.93 8.90 21.01
N ALA A 61 -24.66 9.84 20.41
CA ALA A 61 -24.69 11.24 20.79
C ALA A 61 -26.11 11.59 21.24
N VAL A 62 -26.24 12.12 22.44
CA VAL A 62 -27.51 12.50 23.05
C VAL A 62 -27.53 14.01 23.25
N ALA A 63 -28.60 14.66 22.84
CA ALA A 63 -28.82 16.08 23.11
C ALA A 63 -30.16 16.30 23.80
N TYR A 64 -30.14 17.05 24.88
CA TYR A 64 -31.33 17.46 25.61
C TYR A 64 -31.22 18.94 26.00
N LYS A 65 -32.13 19.77 25.49
CA LYS A 65 -32.13 21.23 25.72
C LYS A 65 -30.80 21.89 25.35
N LYS A 66 -29.99 22.26 26.35
CA LYS A 66 -28.70 22.96 26.22
C LYS A 66 -27.49 22.05 26.51
N THR A 67 -27.73 20.79 26.88
CA THR A 67 -26.68 19.82 27.21
C THR A 67 -26.61 18.76 26.13
N PHE A 68 -25.40 18.33 25.78
CA PHE A 68 -25.17 17.24 24.87
C PHE A 68 -24.00 16.40 25.38
N ASP A 69 -24.10 15.09 25.22
CA ASP A 69 -23.06 14.15 25.61
C ASP A 69 -22.88 13.10 24.53
N ASN A 70 -21.65 12.63 24.40
CA ASN A 70 -21.28 11.56 23.46
C ASN A 70 -20.71 10.39 24.26
N VAL A 71 -21.22 9.20 24.01
CA VAL A 71 -20.81 7.98 24.69
C VAL A 71 -20.56 6.88 23.68
N TYR A 72 -19.53 6.09 23.93
CA TYR A 72 -19.24 4.87 23.17
C TYR A 72 -19.35 3.66 24.09
N ILE A 73 -20.22 2.72 23.74
CA ILE A 73 -20.42 1.46 24.46
C ILE A 73 -20.41 0.33 23.43
N GLY A 74 -19.25 -0.30 23.25
CA GLY A 74 -19.10 -1.35 22.24
C GLY A 74 -17.70 -1.97 22.21
N TRP A 75 -17.48 -2.82 21.21
CA TRP A 75 -16.28 -3.66 21.08
C TRP A 75 -15.08 -3.00 20.41
N GLY A 76 -15.19 -1.73 19.99
CA GLY A 76 -14.16 -1.06 19.18
C GLY A 76 -14.08 -1.58 17.74
N LEU A 77 -15.11 -2.28 17.26
CA LEU A 77 -15.17 -2.82 15.90
C LEU A 77 -15.94 -1.89 14.98
N LYS A 78 -15.26 -1.47 13.90
CA LYS A 78 -15.87 -0.71 12.82
C LYS A 78 -16.81 -1.61 12.04
N TYR A 79 -18.03 -1.16 11.80
CA TYR A 79 -18.94 -1.85 10.91
C TYR A 79 -18.41 -1.77 9.47
N SER A 80 -18.34 -2.92 8.83
CA SER A 80 -18.02 -3.08 7.42
C SER A 80 -19.04 -4.04 6.81
N ALA A 81 -19.57 -3.69 5.63
CA ALA A 81 -20.41 -4.60 4.87
C ALA A 81 -19.61 -5.80 4.32
N VAL A 82 -18.31 -5.59 4.10
CA VAL A 82 -17.39 -6.64 3.66
C VAL A 82 -16.84 -7.34 4.90
N PRO A 83 -16.91 -8.69 4.98
CA PRO A 83 -16.29 -9.45 6.05
C PRO A 83 -14.79 -9.13 6.15
N PHE A 84 -14.24 -9.23 7.35
CA PHE A 84 -12.80 -9.13 7.52
C PHE A 84 -12.10 -10.23 6.72
N ASN A 85 -11.27 -9.83 5.76
CA ASN A 85 -10.40 -10.72 5.02
C ASN A 85 -8.95 -10.43 5.45
N PRO A 86 -8.26 -11.38 6.09
CA PRO A 86 -6.88 -11.16 6.51
C PRO A 86 -5.99 -10.90 5.28
N GLU A 87 -4.96 -10.08 5.46
CA GLU A 87 -3.99 -9.84 4.39
C GLU A 87 -3.27 -11.14 4.06
N LEU A 88 -3.12 -11.40 2.75
CA LEU A 88 -2.34 -12.53 2.28
C LEU A 88 -0.87 -12.33 2.68
N PRO A 89 -0.12 -13.43 2.90
CA PRO A 89 1.31 -13.34 3.09
C PRO A 89 1.96 -12.54 1.95
N PRO A 90 3.02 -11.77 2.24
CA PRO A 90 3.74 -11.07 1.19
C PRO A 90 4.26 -12.07 0.14
N PRO A 91 4.35 -11.65 -1.13
CA PRO A 91 4.90 -12.50 -2.17
C PRO A 91 6.34 -12.91 -1.82
N VAL A 92 6.73 -14.11 -2.26
CA VAL A 92 8.10 -14.61 -2.10
C VAL A 92 9.04 -13.68 -2.90
N GLN A 93 10.22 -13.43 -2.33
CA GLN A 93 11.26 -12.66 -3.02
C GLN A 93 11.78 -13.45 -4.22
N GLU A 94 11.97 -12.77 -5.36
CA GLU A 94 12.56 -13.38 -6.55
C GLU A 94 14.05 -13.66 -6.33
N GLU A 95 14.54 -14.76 -6.92
CA GLU A 95 15.97 -15.07 -6.94
C GLU A 95 16.73 -14.02 -7.76
N PHE A 96 18.03 -13.89 -7.47
CA PHE A 96 18.89 -12.99 -8.24
C PHE A 96 18.88 -13.41 -9.72
N PRO A 97 18.62 -12.49 -10.67
CA PRO A 97 18.58 -12.84 -12.08
C PRO A 97 19.92 -13.44 -12.50
N ALA A 98 19.87 -14.53 -13.27
CA ALA A 98 21.06 -15.16 -13.82
C ALA A 98 21.77 -14.19 -14.77
N GLY A 99 22.75 -13.44 -14.26
CA GLY A 99 23.54 -12.48 -15.03
C GLY A 99 24.69 -13.14 -15.81
N PRO A 100 25.35 -12.40 -16.72
CA PRO A 100 26.55 -12.89 -17.41
C PRO A 100 27.74 -13.14 -16.44
N ASP A 101 27.67 -12.65 -15.20
CA ASP A 101 28.69 -12.87 -14.17
C ASP A 101 28.71 -14.32 -13.64
N ILE A 102 27.64 -15.10 -13.84
CA ILE A 102 27.55 -16.51 -13.42
C ILE A 102 27.68 -17.50 -14.58
N THR A 103 27.79 -17.04 -15.83
CA THR A 103 28.11 -17.91 -16.96
C THR A 103 29.61 -18.16 -17.00
N GLU A 104 30.01 -19.39 -16.64
CA GLU A 104 31.37 -19.89 -16.81
C GLU A 104 31.79 -19.70 -18.28
N THR A 105 32.96 -19.08 -18.49
CA THR A 105 33.51 -18.91 -19.84
C THR A 105 33.87 -20.29 -20.38
N THR A 106 33.52 -20.58 -21.64
CA THR A 106 33.87 -21.85 -22.28
C THR A 106 35.38 -22.08 -22.23
N ASP A 107 35.80 -23.26 -21.77
CA ASP A 107 37.21 -23.66 -21.81
C ASP A 107 37.75 -23.61 -23.25
N PRO A 108 38.99 -23.12 -23.45
CA PRO A 108 39.61 -23.11 -24.77
C PRO A 108 39.78 -24.55 -25.30
N MET A 109 39.74 -24.71 -26.62
CA MET A 109 40.02 -26.00 -27.24
C MET A 109 41.53 -26.29 -27.23
N VAL A 110 41.90 -27.57 -27.18
CA VAL A 110 43.31 -28.03 -27.16
C VAL A 110 44.14 -27.40 -28.29
N GLU A 111 43.57 -27.28 -29.49
CA GLU A 111 44.26 -26.68 -30.64
C GLU A 111 44.61 -25.20 -30.42
N GLN A 112 43.77 -24.45 -29.70
CA GLN A 112 44.00 -23.04 -29.39
C GLN A 112 45.08 -22.89 -28.31
N GLU A 113 45.12 -23.78 -27.33
CA GLU A 113 46.19 -23.82 -26.32
C GLU A 113 47.56 -24.13 -26.95
N GLU A 114 47.61 -25.09 -27.88
CA GLU A 114 48.85 -25.44 -28.58
C GLU A 114 49.36 -24.29 -29.46
N ALA A 115 48.46 -23.59 -30.15
CA ALA A 115 48.82 -22.42 -30.94
C ALA A 115 49.34 -21.27 -30.07
N LEU A 116 48.73 -21.03 -28.90
CA LEU A 116 49.21 -20.04 -27.93
C LEU A 116 50.57 -20.41 -27.36
N ARG A 117 50.79 -21.68 -26.98
CA ARG A 117 52.07 -22.17 -26.48
C ARG A 117 53.18 -21.96 -27.49
N LYS A 118 52.93 -22.33 -28.75
CA LYS A 118 53.90 -22.15 -29.84
C LYS A 118 54.22 -20.66 -30.09
N ALA A 119 53.21 -19.80 -30.10
CA ALA A 119 53.42 -18.36 -30.25
C ALA A 119 54.23 -17.74 -29.09
N GLN A 120 54.05 -18.26 -27.86
CA GLN A 120 54.85 -17.85 -26.70
C GLN A 120 56.30 -18.33 -26.79
N GLU A 121 56.54 -19.57 -27.22
CA GLU A 121 57.89 -20.12 -27.46
C GLU A 121 58.64 -19.29 -28.52
N GLU A 122 58.00 -19.01 -29.66
CA GLU A 122 58.60 -18.19 -30.73
C GLU A 122 58.91 -16.75 -30.26
N ALA A 123 58.04 -16.14 -29.45
CA ALA A 123 58.27 -14.80 -28.89
C ALA A 123 59.41 -14.79 -27.86
N GLN A 124 59.56 -15.86 -27.08
CA GLN A 124 60.62 -15.99 -26.08
C GLN A 124 61.97 -16.24 -26.75
N GLU A 125 62.03 -17.09 -27.77
CA GLU A 125 63.22 -17.30 -28.59
C GLU A 125 63.66 -15.99 -29.29
N ALA A 126 62.72 -15.17 -29.76
CA ALA A 126 63.02 -13.86 -30.34
C ALA A 126 63.59 -12.87 -29.29
N MET A 127 63.05 -12.83 -28.07
CA MET A 127 63.59 -11.99 -26.98
C MET A 127 64.97 -12.46 -26.50
N GLU A 128 65.19 -13.78 -26.41
CA GLU A 128 66.49 -14.35 -26.04
C GLU A 128 67.54 -14.14 -27.15
N GLY A 129 67.11 -13.99 -28.41
CA GLY A 129 67.97 -13.64 -29.55
C GLY A 129 68.36 -12.15 -29.63
N GLU A 130 67.56 -11.23 -29.09
CA GLU A 130 67.86 -9.78 -29.09
C GLU A 130 68.68 -9.29 -27.87
N GLY A 131 68.88 -10.13 -26.84
CA GLY A 131 69.69 -9.81 -25.66
C GLY A 131 71.19 -10.17 -25.75
N GLY A 132 71.65 -10.66 -26.91
CA GLY A 132 72.98 -11.24 -27.09
C GLY A 132 73.82 -10.62 -28.20
N THR A 133 74.15 -9.33 -28.10
CA THR A 133 75.32 -8.71 -28.77
C THR A 133 75.90 -7.59 -27.91
#